data_AF-A0A0A0CYU9-F1
#
_entry.id   AF-A0A0A0CYU9-F1
#
_cell.length_a   1.000
_cell.length_b   1.000
_cell.length_c   1.000
_cell.angle_alpha   90.00
_cell.angle_beta   90.00
_cell.angle_gamma   90.00
#
_symmetry.space_group_name_H-M   'P 1'
#
loop_
_entity.id
_entity.type
_entity.pdbx_description
1 polymer ?
#
loop_
_entity_poly.entity_id
_entity_poly.type
_entity_poly.pdbx_seq_one_letter_code
_entity_poly.pdbx_strand_id
1 'polypeptide(L)'
;MDLPPSLAWLVDDAGASPGPDRFLADLGGRLLADGLPLAGGALTLAVPHPIVARRTWLWRAGTGTVIEALGFAGMPLAASG
;
A
#
# COMPACT_ATOMS: atom_id res chain seq x y z
N MET A 1 8.30 -4.76 25.13
CA MET A 1 7.77 -5.84 24.29
C MET A 1 8.64 -5.84 23.04
N ASP A 2 9.35 -6.93 22.74
CA ASP A 2 10.11 -7.01 21.49
C ASP A 2 9.12 -7.19 20.34
N LEU A 3 9.07 -6.21 19.46
CA LEU A 3 8.19 -6.17 18.31
C LEU A 3 8.96 -6.69 17.08
N PRO A 4 8.33 -7.46 16.18
CA PRO A 4 9.00 -7.88 14.94
C PRO A 4 9.53 -6.67 14.14
N PRO A 5 10.67 -6.79 13.44
CA PRO A 5 11.33 -5.65 12.78
C PRO A 5 10.42 -4.85 11.84
N SER A 6 9.56 -5.52 11.07
CA SER A 6 8.58 -4.85 10.19
C SER A 6 7.54 -4.04 10.95
N LEU A 7 7.08 -4.54 12.10
CA LEU A 7 6.11 -3.85 12.95
C LEU A 7 6.75 -2.68 13.72
N ALA A 8 7.99 -2.83 14.18
CA ALA A 8 8.76 -1.71 14.76
C ALA A 8 8.92 -0.57 13.75
N TRP A 9 9.35 -0.89 12.53
CA TRP A 9 9.44 0.08 11.45
C TRP A 9 8.09 0.76 11.13
N LEU A 10 6.99 -0.02 11.13
CA LEU A 10 5.66 0.54 10.85
C LEU A 10 5.23 1.59 11.88
N VAL A 11 5.60 1.40 13.14
CA VAL A 11 5.26 2.32 14.24
C VAL A 11 6.17 3.55 14.23
N ASP A 12 7.47 3.35 14.05
CA ASP A 12 8.46 4.41 14.31
C ASP A 12 8.86 5.19 13.04
N ASP A 13 8.99 4.52 11.89
CA ASP A 13 9.64 5.08 10.71
C ASP A 13 8.67 5.31 9.53
N ALA A 14 7.62 4.50 9.42
CA ALA A 14 6.80 4.46 8.21
C ALA A 14 6.06 5.78 7.93
N GLY A 15 5.80 6.59 8.96
CA GLY A 15 5.22 7.93 8.81
C GLY A 15 6.13 8.92 8.06
N ALA A 16 7.43 8.64 7.97
CA ALA A 16 8.38 9.42 7.17
C ALA A 16 8.39 9.03 5.68
N SER A 17 7.56 8.06 5.27
CA SER A 17 7.48 7.65 3.86
C SER A 17 7.10 8.86 2.98
N PRO A 18 7.80 9.10 1.86
CA PRO A 18 7.58 10.26 0.99
C PRO A 18 6.25 10.21 0.24
N GLY A 19 5.61 9.04 0.18
CA GLY A 19 4.35 8.83 -0.51
C GLY A 19 3.75 7.44 -0.27
N PRO A 20 2.47 7.25 -0.63
CA PRO A 20 1.73 6.00 -0.46
C PRO A 20 2.31 4.84 -1.28
N ASP A 21 2.87 5.12 -2.46
CA ASP A 21 3.55 4.14 -3.30
C ASP A 21 4.81 3.62 -2.62
N ARG A 22 5.64 4.54 -2.09
CA ARG A 22 6.88 4.17 -1.41
C ARG A 22 6.62 3.45 -0.11
N PHE A 23 5.64 3.92 0.66
CA PHE A 23 5.18 3.24 1.87
C PHE A 23 4.76 1.80 1.57
N LEU A 24 3.93 1.57 0.56
CA LEU A 24 3.42 0.24 0.22
C LEU A 24 4.53 -0.68 -0.28
N ALA A 25 5.47 -0.16 -1.07
CA ALA A 25 6.64 -0.92 -1.54
C ALA A 25 7.57 -1.33 -0.38
N ASP A 26 7.87 -0.40 0.54
CA ASP A 26 8.76 -0.66 1.67
C ASP A 26 8.12 -1.62 2.69
N LEU A 27 6.83 -1.46 2.98
CA LEU A 27 6.08 -2.39 3.82
C LEU A 27 6.07 -3.80 3.20
N GLY A 28 5.71 -3.91 1.91
CA GLY A 28 5.69 -5.18 1.21
C GLY A 28 7.05 -5.88 1.19
N GLY A 29 8.13 -5.13 0.94
CA GLY A 29 9.49 -5.64 0.97
C GLY A 29 9.91 -6.16 2.34
N ARG A 30 9.56 -5.44 3.41
CA ARG A 30 9.86 -5.86 4.79
C ARG A 30 9.08 -7.11 5.19
N LEU A 31 7.80 -7.20 4.87
CA LEU A 31 7.00 -8.38 5.16
C LEU A 31 7.48 -9.62 4.38
N LEU A 32 7.92 -9.44 3.13
CA LEU A 32 8.57 -10.52 2.38
C LEU A 32 9.90 -10.97 3.02
N ALA A 33 10.71 -10.01 3.49
CA ALA A 33 11.96 -10.32 4.18
C ALA A 33 11.75 -11.07 5.51
N ASP A 34 10.63 -10.78 6.19
CA ASP A 34 10.17 -11.51 7.38
C ASP A 34 9.55 -12.88 7.04
N GLY A 35 9.53 -13.29 5.76
CA GLY A 35 9.12 -14.62 5.31
C GLY A 35 7.62 -14.77 5.04
N LEU A 36 6.85 -13.69 5.01
CA LEU A 36 5.42 -13.78 4.68
C LEU A 36 5.24 -14.08 3.19
N PRO A 37 4.43 -15.09 2.82
CA PRO A 37 4.20 -15.47 1.42
C PRO A 37 3.18 -14.53 0.76
N LEU A 38 3.56 -13.27 0.55
CA LEU A 38 2.70 -12.28 -0.09
C LEU A 38 2.75 -12.41 -1.61
N ALA A 39 1.58 -12.35 -2.27
CA ALA A 39 1.48 -12.19 -3.72
C ALA A 39 1.43 -10.71 -4.14
N GLY A 40 0.96 -9.84 -3.26
CA GLY A 40 0.78 -8.41 -3.51
C GLY A 40 0.06 -7.72 -2.34
N GLY A 41 -0.28 -6.45 -2.53
CA GLY A 41 -0.93 -5.61 -1.51
C GLY A 41 -1.63 -4.41 -2.12
N ALA A 42 -2.55 -3.81 -1.36
CA ALA A 42 -3.28 -2.61 -1.77
C ALA A 42 -3.33 -1.60 -0.63
N LEU A 43 -3.08 -0.32 -0.96
CA LEU A 43 -3.33 0.81 -0.06
C LEU A 43 -4.40 1.69 -0.68
N THR A 44 -5.51 1.91 0.01
CA THR A 44 -6.57 2.81 -0.44
C THR A 44 -6.69 3.99 0.51
N LEU A 45 -6.54 5.20 -0.02
CA LEU A 45 -6.77 6.44 0.71
C LEU A 45 -8.06 7.09 0.25
N ALA A 46 -8.90 7.48 1.22
CA ALA A 46 -9.99 8.40 0.96
C ALA A 46 -9.42 9.79 0.66
N VAL A 47 -9.98 10.48 -0.34
CA VAL A 47 -9.50 11.80 -0.74
C VAL A 47 -10.68 12.78 -0.67
N PRO A 48 -10.51 13.96 -0.05
CA PRO A 48 -11.54 15.00 -0.04
C PRO A 48 -11.56 15.74 -1.39
N HIS A 49 -11.82 15.03 -2.48
CA HIS A 49 -11.91 15.58 -3.83
C HIS A 49 -13.33 15.39 -4.39
N PRO A 50 -13.93 16.41 -5.03
CA PRO A 50 -15.34 16.35 -5.48
C PRO A 50 -15.60 15.27 -6.55
N ILE A 51 -14.56 14.82 -7.26
CA ILE A 51 -14.67 13.84 -8.36
C ILE A 51 -13.99 12.50 -8.02
N VAL A 52 -12.97 12.51 -7.17
CA VAL A 52 -12.15 11.33 -6.87
C VAL A 52 -12.40 10.97 -5.42
N ALA A 53 -13.17 9.91 -5.19
CA ALA A 53 -13.51 9.49 -3.84
C ALA A 53 -12.34 8.78 -3.15
N ARG A 54 -11.51 8.08 -3.93
CA ARG A 54 -10.39 7.30 -3.42
C ARG A 54 -9.27 7.14 -4.43
N ARG A 55 -8.04 7.03 -3.90
CA ARG A 55 -6.85 6.64 -4.65
C ARG A 55 -6.37 5.31 -4.09
N THR A 56 -6.08 4.36 -4.96
CA THR A 56 -5.62 3.02 -4.58
C THR A 56 -4.27 2.75 -5.22
N TRP A 57 -3.31 2.28 -4.44
CA TRP A 57 -2.01 1.81 -4.91
C TRP A 57 -1.98 0.29 -4.79
N LEU A 58 -1.62 -0.38 -5.87
CA LEU A 58 -1.51 -1.84 -5.95
C LEU A 58 -0.05 -2.22 -6.09
N TRP A 59 0.46 -3.03 -5.17
CA TRP A 59 1.82 -3.56 -5.17
C TRP A 59 1.81 -5.05 -5.48
N ARG A 60 2.81 -5.52 -6.23
CA ARG A 60 2.98 -6.95 -6.57
C ARG A 60 4.32 -7.48 -6.07
N ALA A 61 4.26 -8.61 -5.36
CA ALA A 61 5.45 -9.36 -4.98
C ALA A 61 6.08 -10.00 -6.23
N GLY A 62 7.39 -9.79 -6.42
CA GLY A 62 8.16 -10.31 -7.56
C GLY A 62 8.75 -9.22 -8.47
N THR A 63 8.04 -8.11 -8.69
CA THR A 63 8.60 -6.95 -9.43
C THR A 63 8.80 -5.72 -8.55
N GLY A 64 8.15 -5.67 -7.38
CA GLY A 64 8.15 -4.47 -6.52
C GLY A 64 7.41 -3.28 -7.12
N THR A 65 6.75 -3.48 -8.27
CA THR A 65 6.02 -2.42 -8.97
C THR A 65 4.78 -2.03 -8.19
N VAL A 66 4.57 -0.73 -8.04
CA VAL A 66 3.34 -0.14 -7.53
C VAL A 66 2.62 0.57 -8.65
N ILE A 67 1.34 0.26 -8.85
CA ILE A 67 0.48 0.89 -9.85
C ILE A 67 -0.63 1.65 -9.11
N GLU A 68 -0.88 2.89 -9.52
CA GLU A 68 -1.98 3.68 -9.00
C GLU A 68 -3.27 3.45 -9.81
N ALA A 69 -4.38 3.24 -9.11
CA ALA A 69 -5.74 3.18 -9.62
C ALA A 69 -6.63 4.23 -8.93
N LEU A 70 -7.47 4.90 -9.71
CA LEU A 70 -8.37 5.95 -9.22
C LEU A 70 -9.81 5.44 -9.12
N GLY A 71 -10.49 5.73 -8.01
CA GLY A 71 -11.92 5.48 -7.83
C GLY A 71 -12.71 6.78 -7.90
N PHE A 72 -13.53 6.91 -8.94
CA PHE A 72 -14.38 8.09 -9.16
C PHE A 72 -15.67 8.03 -8.35
N ALA A 73 -16.15 9.19 -7.91
CA ALA A 73 -17.40 9.30 -7.14
C ALA A 73 -18.60 8.79 -7.96
N GLY A 74 -19.48 8.01 -7.34
CA GLY A 74 -20.67 7.44 -7.99
C GLY A 74 -20.42 6.18 -8.83
N MET A 75 -19.18 5.68 -8.93
CA MET A 75 -18.85 4.45 -9.65
C MET A 75 -18.36 3.34 -8.71
N PRO A 76 -18.76 2.07 -8.92
CA PRO A 76 -18.16 0.93 -8.22
C PRO A 76 -16.67 0.82 -8.56
N LEU A 77 -15.85 0.32 -7.63
CA LEU A 77 -14.48 -0.05 -7.94
C LEU A 77 -14.50 -1.19 -8.96
N ALA A 78 -13.81 -1.02 -10.10
CA ALA A 78 -13.57 -2.11 -11.02
C ALA A 78 -12.74 -3.18 -10.28
N ALA A 79 -13.25 -4.41 -10.21
CA ALA A 79 -12.49 -5.54 -9.69
C ALA A 79 -11.29 -5.76 -10.60
N SER A 80 -10.08 -5.65 -10.06
CA SER A 80 -8.88 -6.11 -10.73
C SER A 80 -8.94 -7.64 -10.78
N GLY A 81 -9.21 -8.20 -11.97
CA GLY A 81 -9.06 -9.63 -12.25
C GLY A 81 -7.60 -10.03 -12.40
#